data_AF-A0A5D3WIU9-F1
#
_entry.id   AF-A0A5D3WIU9-F1
#
_cell.length_a   1.000
_cell.length_b   1.000
_cell.length_c   1.000
_cell.angle_alpha   90.00
_cell.angle_beta   90.00
_cell.angle_gamma   90.00
#
_symmetry.space_group_name_H-M   'P 1'
#
loop_
_entity.id
_entity.type
_entity.pdbx_description
1 polymer ?
#
loop_
_entity_poly.entity_id
_entity_poly.type
_entity_poly.pdbx_seq_one_letter_code
_entity_poly.pdbx_strand_id
1 'polypeptide(L)'
;MIDALRRDQGFSVPLMCRVLEVSKSGYYAWKNRKPSARKLEEERIKVAIKAAHDRGRGTYGPEKIREELREVEQMEVGLSRIKRLRRQMNIRCKQVKKYKVTTDSNHTLPVAPNLLNQEFDVSGPNKAWVADITYIPTDEGWLYLAGIKD
;
A
#
# COMPACT_ATOMS: atom_id res chain seq x y z
N MET A 1 -2.23 -12.97 -29.12
CA MET A 1 -2.87 -12.68 -30.42
C MET A 1 -3.31 -13.96 -31.13
N ILE A 2 -2.40 -14.82 -31.64
CA ILE A 2 -2.76 -16.09 -32.29
C ILE A 2 -3.67 -16.99 -31.42
N ASP A 3 -3.31 -17.19 -30.14
CA ASP A 3 -4.14 -18.00 -29.23
C ASP A 3 -5.52 -17.39 -28.93
N ALA A 4 -5.64 -16.06 -28.94
CA ALA A 4 -6.91 -15.37 -28.73
C ALA A 4 -7.81 -15.51 -29.97
N LEU A 5 -7.27 -15.23 -31.15
CA LEU A 5 -7.98 -15.37 -32.43
C LEU A 5 -8.41 -16.81 -32.72
N ARG A 6 -7.61 -17.81 -32.33
CA ARG A 6 -8.00 -19.22 -32.41
C ARG A 6 -9.20 -19.52 -31.50
N ARG A 7 -9.20 -19.00 -30.28
CA ARG A 7 -10.23 -19.27 -29.27
C ARG A 7 -11.54 -18.56 -29.61
N ASP A 8 -11.45 -17.29 -30.00
CA ASP A 8 -12.60 -16.40 -30.12
C ASP A 8 -13.24 -16.48 -31.51
N GLN A 9 -12.47 -16.80 -32.55
CA GLN A 9 -12.93 -16.81 -33.95
C GLN A 9 -12.68 -18.12 -34.69
N GLY A 10 -12.16 -19.15 -34.01
CA GLY A 10 -11.99 -20.50 -34.59
C GLY A 10 -10.91 -20.61 -35.66
N PHE A 11 -10.07 -19.57 -35.86
CA PHE A 11 -9.06 -19.60 -36.90
C PHE A 11 -7.98 -20.67 -36.65
N SER A 12 -7.48 -21.26 -37.74
CA SER A 12 -6.42 -22.26 -37.64
C SER A 12 -5.06 -21.60 -37.37
N VAL A 13 -4.25 -22.23 -36.50
CA VAL A 13 -2.86 -21.78 -36.22
C VAL A 13 -2.03 -21.67 -37.51
N PRO A 14 -2.08 -22.64 -38.45
CA PRO A 14 -1.41 -22.52 -39.74
C PRO A 14 -1.74 -21.26 -40.54
N LEU A 15 -3.03 -20.90 -40.61
CA LEU A 15 -3.50 -19.73 -41.34
C LEU A 15 -2.98 -18.45 -40.70
N MET A 16 -3.12 -18.32 -39.38
CA MET A 16 -2.66 -17.13 -38.66
C MET A 16 -1.14 -16.98 -38.69
N CYS A 17 -0.38 -18.08 -38.58
CA CYS A 17 1.08 -18.04 -38.73
C CYS A 17 1.48 -17.50 -40.10
N ARG A 18 0.76 -17.87 -41.17
CA ARG A 18 1.01 -17.34 -42.52
C ARG A 18 0.68 -15.85 -42.63
N VAL A 19 -0.48 -15.44 -42.12
CA VAL A 19 -0.94 -14.02 -42.15
C VAL A 19 -0.01 -13.10 -41.35
N LEU A 20 0.52 -13.59 -40.22
CA LEU A 20 1.42 -12.83 -39.34
C LEU A 20 2.91 -13.03 -39.68
N GLU A 21 3.21 -13.71 -40.79
CA GLU A 21 4.58 -13.95 -41.27
C GLU A 21 5.51 -14.61 -40.23
N VAL A 22 4.97 -15.50 -39.39
CA VAL A 22 5.74 -16.28 -38.41
C VAL A 22 5.74 -17.76 -38.75
N SER A 23 6.85 -18.45 -38.46
CA SER A 23 6.91 -19.90 -38.69
C SER A 23 6.04 -20.67 -37.68
N LYS A 24 5.39 -21.74 -38.15
CA LYS A 24 4.60 -22.64 -37.27
C LYS A 24 5.47 -23.24 -36.17
N SER A 25 6.68 -23.69 -36.52
CA SER A 25 7.65 -24.26 -35.58
C SER A 25 8.08 -23.24 -34.53
N GLY A 26 8.35 -21.98 -34.94
CA GLY A 26 8.68 -20.89 -34.03
C GLY A 26 7.53 -20.56 -33.07
N TYR A 27 6.30 -20.53 -33.56
CA TYR A 27 5.11 -20.35 -32.72
C TYR A 27 5.00 -21.42 -31.64
N TYR A 28 5.08 -22.70 -32.00
CA TYR A 28 4.99 -23.79 -31.03
C TYR A 28 6.22 -23.84 -30.10
N ALA A 29 7.41 -23.53 -30.60
CA ALA A 29 8.61 -23.43 -29.78
C ALA A 29 8.52 -22.29 -28.75
N TRP A 30 7.95 -21.14 -29.13
CA TRP A 30 7.65 -20.04 -28.20
C TRP A 30 6.58 -20.43 -27.19
N LYS A 31 5.47 -21.03 -27.66
CA LYS A 31 4.33 -21.43 -26.82
C LYS A 31 4.71 -22.46 -25.76
N ASN A 32 5.57 -23.41 -26.14
CA ASN A 32 6.03 -24.48 -25.25
C ASN A 32 7.32 -24.10 -24.50
N ARG A 33 7.83 -22.87 -24.66
CA ARG A 33 9.08 -22.44 -24.02
C ARG A 33 8.89 -22.39 -22.51
N LYS A 34 9.61 -23.24 -21.79
CA LYS A 34 9.67 -23.20 -20.33
C LYS A 34 10.30 -21.88 -19.85
N PRO A 35 9.93 -21.39 -18.65
CA PRO A 35 10.59 -20.24 -18.05
C PRO A 35 12.11 -20.42 -18.01
N SER A 36 12.86 -19.39 -18.41
CA SER A 36 14.30 -19.40 -18.24
C SER A 36 14.68 -19.36 -16.76
N ALA A 37 15.91 -19.78 -16.42
CA ALA A 37 16.43 -19.70 -15.06
C ALA A 37 16.29 -18.28 -14.48
N ARG A 38 16.58 -17.25 -15.29
CA ARG A 38 16.38 -15.85 -14.93
C ARG A 38 14.93 -15.51 -14.59
N LYS A 39 13.96 -16.03 -15.36
CA LYS A 39 12.54 -15.78 -15.11
C LYS A 39 12.10 -16.44 -13.80
N LEU A 40 12.56 -17.67 -13.53
CA LEU A 40 12.28 -18.36 -12.27
C LEU A 40 12.88 -17.61 -11.07
N GLU A 41 14.12 -17.14 -11.20
CA GLU A 41 14.77 -16.33 -10.17
C GLU A 41 14.03 -15.01 -9.92
N GLU A 42 13.57 -14.32 -10.98
CA GLU A 42 12.77 -13.10 -10.82
C GLU A 42 11.45 -13.38 -10.09
N GLU A 43 10.76 -14.49 -10.37
CA GLU A 43 9.55 -14.85 -9.64
C GLU A 43 9.84 -15.15 -8.15
N ARG A 44 10.95 -15.81 -7.83
CA ARG A 44 11.40 -15.99 -6.43
C ARG A 44 11.63 -14.66 -5.73
N ILE A 45 12.34 -13.73 -6.38
CA ILE A 45 12.59 -12.39 -5.83
C ILE A 45 11.28 -11.61 -5.64
N LYS A 46 10.33 -11.71 -6.57
CA LYS A 46 9.02 -11.06 -6.43
C LYS A 46 8.26 -11.55 -5.20
N VAL A 47 8.28 -12.86 -4.93
CA VAL A 47 7.66 -13.43 -3.72
C VAL A 47 8.32 -12.86 -2.46
N ALA A 48 9.64 -12.85 -2.40
CA ALA A 48 10.40 -12.32 -1.27
C ALA A 48 10.15 -10.81 -1.05
N ILE A 49 10.11 -10.01 -2.13
CA ILE A 49 9.76 -8.58 -2.08
C ILE A 49 8.35 -8.38 -1.50
N LYS A 50 7.39 -9.22 -1.89
CA LYS A 50 6.01 -9.13 -1.38
C LYS A 50 5.97 -9.43 0.12
N ALA A 51 6.62 -10.52 0.54
CA ALA A 51 6.69 -10.91 1.95
C ALA A 51 7.32 -9.80 2.82
N ALA A 52 8.45 -9.24 2.39
CA ALA A 52 9.10 -8.10 3.03
C ALA A 52 8.19 -6.87 3.13
N HIS A 53 7.50 -6.53 2.04
CA HIS A 53 6.56 -5.41 2.02
C HIS A 53 5.38 -5.61 3.00
N ASP A 54 4.85 -6.82 3.07
CA ASP A 54 3.73 -7.17 3.95
C ASP A 54 4.15 -7.17 5.43
N ARG A 55 5.35 -7.68 5.76
CA ARG A 55 5.95 -7.58 7.11
C ARG A 55 6.13 -6.13 7.55
N GLY A 56 6.58 -5.28 6.64
CA GLY A 56 6.66 -3.83 6.84
C GLY A 56 5.31 -3.10 6.84
N ARG A 57 4.17 -3.82 6.86
CA ARG A 57 2.79 -3.29 6.80
C ARG A 57 2.55 -2.34 5.64
N GLY A 58 3.27 -2.56 4.55
CA GLY A 58 3.23 -1.74 3.35
C GLY A 58 4.04 -0.44 3.41
N THR A 59 4.82 -0.19 4.46
CA THR A 59 5.59 1.06 4.60
C THR A 59 6.98 0.98 3.98
N TYR A 60 7.51 -0.23 3.77
CA TYR A 60 8.91 -0.40 3.37
C TYR A 60 9.18 0.04 1.92
N GLY A 61 10.19 0.90 1.80
CA GLY A 61 10.78 1.36 0.54
C GLY A 61 11.75 0.37 -0.09
N PRO A 62 12.26 0.65 -1.29
CA PRO A 62 13.22 -0.21 -1.98
C PRO A 62 14.47 -0.52 -1.14
N GLU A 63 14.95 0.44 -0.37
CA GLU A 63 16.16 0.34 0.46
C GLU A 63 15.91 -0.59 1.66
N LYS A 64 14.81 -0.40 2.39
CA LYS A 64 14.40 -1.30 3.49
C LYS A 64 14.10 -2.72 3.01
N ILE A 65 13.45 -2.85 1.86
CA ILE A 65 13.20 -4.17 1.26
C ILE A 65 14.53 -4.84 0.92
N ARG A 66 15.54 -4.10 0.44
CA ARG A 66 16.87 -4.68 0.17
C ARG A 66 17.53 -5.20 1.44
N GLU A 67 17.49 -4.44 2.53
CA GLU A 67 18.01 -4.86 3.84
C GLU A 67 17.30 -6.13 4.31
N GLU A 68 15.97 -6.17 4.22
CA GLU A 68 15.19 -7.32 4.65
C GLU A 68 15.40 -8.56 3.77
N LEU A 69 15.56 -8.40 2.46
CA LEU A 69 15.94 -9.49 1.56
C LEU A 69 17.31 -10.06 1.94
N ARG A 70 18.26 -9.21 2.35
CA ARG A 70 19.60 -9.61 2.75
C ARG A 70 19.61 -10.32 4.11
N GLU A 71 18.91 -9.77 5.09
CA GLU A 71 18.96 -10.23 6.49
C GLU A 71 18.02 -11.40 6.76
N VAL A 72 16.81 -11.39 6.21
CA VAL A 72 15.78 -12.41 6.49
C VAL A 72 15.80 -13.51 5.44
N GLU A 73 15.79 -13.11 4.17
CA GLU A 73 15.68 -14.06 3.05
C GLU A 73 17.05 -14.57 2.57
N GLN A 74 18.15 -14.02 3.08
CA GLN A 74 19.53 -14.33 2.69
C GLN A 74 19.77 -14.18 1.17
N MET A 75 19.13 -13.18 0.57
CA MET A 75 19.16 -12.90 -0.87
C MET A 75 19.82 -11.55 -1.17
N GLU A 76 20.91 -11.58 -1.93
CA GLU A 76 21.56 -10.37 -2.43
C GLU A 76 20.90 -9.91 -3.75
N VAL A 77 20.18 -8.79 -3.70
CA VAL A 77 19.45 -8.24 -4.85
C VAL A 77 19.76 -6.76 -5.03
N GLY A 78 20.22 -6.38 -6.22
CA GLY A 78 20.49 -4.99 -6.57
C GLY A 78 19.26 -4.08 -6.49
N LEU A 79 19.44 -2.86 -5.98
CA LEU A 79 18.37 -1.90 -5.73
C LEU A 79 17.54 -1.57 -6.99
N SER A 80 18.18 -1.44 -8.15
CA SER A 80 17.49 -1.20 -9.43
C SER A 80 16.58 -2.36 -9.83
N ARG A 81 16.99 -3.60 -9.54
CA ARG A 81 16.18 -4.81 -9.78
C ARG A 81 14.95 -4.80 -8.88
N ILE A 82 15.12 -4.48 -7.60
CA ILE A 82 14.01 -4.33 -6.64
C ILE A 82 13.03 -3.25 -7.12
N LYS A 83 13.52 -2.05 -7.47
CA LYS A 83 12.69 -0.94 -7.97
C LYS A 83 11.86 -1.35 -9.19
N ARG A 84 12.49 -2.02 -10.17
CA ARG A 84 11.80 -2.54 -11.36
C ARG A 84 10.72 -3.57 -11.00
N LEU A 85 11.04 -4.57 -10.18
CA LEU A 85 10.11 -5.64 -9.82
C LEU A 85 8.92 -5.11 -9.00
N ARG A 86 9.16 -4.20 -8.04
CA ARG A 86 8.09 -3.51 -7.30
C ARG A 86 7.13 -2.78 -8.23
N ARG A 87 7.66 -2.07 -9.24
CA ARG A 87 6.83 -1.38 -10.24
C ARG A 87 6.00 -2.36 -11.06
N GLN A 88 6.57 -3.49 -11.48
CA GLN A 88 5.85 -4.55 -12.20
C GLN A 88 4.72 -5.16 -11.36
N MET A 89 4.90 -5.26 -10.05
CA MET A 89 3.92 -5.80 -9.11
C MET A 89 2.94 -4.74 -8.58
N ASN A 90 3.05 -3.48 -9.02
CA ASN A 90 2.30 -2.34 -8.51
C ASN A 90 2.40 -2.15 -6.98
N ILE A 91 3.53 -2.52 -6.38
CA ILE A 91 3.79 -2.34 -4.95
C ILE A 91 4.28 -0.91 -4.70
N ARG A 92 3.57 -0.18 -3.83
CA ARG A 92 3.93 1.19 -3.42
C ARG A 92 3.96 1.31 -1.90
N CYS A 93 4.81 2.19 -1.40
CA CYS A 93 4.85 2.50 0.03
C CYS A 93 3.57 3.22 0.44
N LYS A 94 2.93 2.76 1.51
CA LYS A 94 1.89 3.50 2.21
C LYS A 94 2.55 4.58 3.05
N GLN A 95 2.17 5.84 2.83
CA GLN A 95 2.50 6.92 3.75
C GLN A 95 1.51 6.87 4.91
N VAL A 96 2.04 6.71 6.13
CA VAL A 96 1.23 6.83 7.35
C VAL A 96 1.24 8.31 7.74
N LYS A 97 0.07 8.91 7.97
CA LYS A 97 0.00 10.25 8.55
C LYS A 97 0.70 10.21 9.92
N LYS A 98 1.59 11.16 10.17
CA LYS A 98 2.24 11.28 11.48
C LYS A 98 1.14 11.44 12.54
N TYR A 99 1.03 10.48 13.45
CA TYR A 99 0.16 10.62 14.62
C TYR A 99 0.71 11.78 15.46
N LYS A 100 -0.12 12.79 15.72
CA LYS A 100 0.24 13.94 16.55
C LYS A 100 -0.50 13.78 17.86
N VAL A 101 0.24 13.44 18.92
CA VAL A 101 -0.27 13.45 20.29
C VAL A 101 -0.46 14.91 20.67
N THR A 102 -1.70 15.36 20.80
CA THR A 102 -2.04 16.72 21.25
C THR A 102 -2.12 16.83 22.77
N THR A 103 -2.22 15.70 23.46
CA THR A 103 -2.46 15.64 24.90
C THR A 103 -1.43 14.73 25.56
N ASP A 104 -0.60 15.29 26.43
CA ASP A 104 0.27 14.51 27.30
C ASP A 104 -0.55 14.05 28.52
N SER A 105 -1.06 12.82 28.46
CA SER A 105 -1.79 12.22 29.60
C SER A 105 -0.87 11.73 30.72
N ASN A 106 0.46 11.77 30.53
CA ASN A 106 1.44 11.31 31.51
C ASN A 106 2.14 12.49 32.20
N HIS A 107 1.34 13.41 32.75
CA HIS A 107 1.83 14.59 33.47
C HIS A 107 1.64 14.45 34.98
N THR A 108 2.39 15.21 35.76
CA THR A 108 2.26 15.28 37.23
C THR A 108 1.30 16.37 37.70
N LEU A 109 0.68 17.13 36.79
CA LEU A 109 -0.32 18.14 37.13
C LEU A 109 -1.60 17.49 37.69
N PRO A 110 -2.38 18.21 38.52
CA PRO A 110 -3.65 17.72 39.02
C PRO A 110 -4.61 17.33 37.88
N VAL A 111 -5.14 16.12 37.94
CA VAL A 111 -6.16 15.62 37.00
C VAL A 111 -7.52 15.76 37.67
N ALA A 112 -8.44 16.51 37.05
CA ALA A 112 -9.82 16.57 37.52
C ALA A 112 -10.50 15.20 37.33
N PRO A 113 -11.34 14.75 38.28
CA PRO A 113 -12.07 13.50 38.12
C PRO A 113 -13.00 13.57 36.90
N ASN A 114 -13.02 12.52 36.08
CA ASN A 114 -13.96 12.40 34.96
C ASN A 114 -15.36 12.08 35.50
N LEU A 115 -16.10 13.11 35.90
CA LEU A 115 -17.45 12.97 36.46
C LEU A 115 -18.48 12.50 35.43
N LEU A 116 -18.27 12.82 34.14
CA LEU A 116 -19.22 12.47 33.08
C LEU A 116 -19.06 11.01 32.63
N ASN A 117 -17.83 10.50 32.57
CA ASN A 117 -17.52 9.12 32.20
C ASN A 117 -18.20 8.61 30.90
N GLN A 118 -18.39 9.51 29.92
CA GLN A 118 -19.13 9.24 28.67
C GLN A 118 -20.62 8.89 28.85
N GLU A 119 -21.21 9.19 30.02
CA GLU A 119 -22.64 9.08 30.29
C GLU A 119 -23.34 10.37 29.82
N PHE A 120 -23.76 10.39 28.55
CA PHE A 120 -24.42 11.56 27.94
C PHE A 120 -25.95 11.57 28.09
N ASP A 121 -26.54 10.50 28.63
CA ASP A 121 -27.98 10.43 28.90
C ASP A 121 -28.29 11.18 30.21
N VAL A 122 -28.69 12.44 30.08
CA VAL A 122 -28.95 13.33 31.21
C VAL A 122 -30.43 13.68 31.31
N SER A 123 -30.91 13.86 32.54
CA SER A 123 -32.33 14.08 32.85
C SER A 123 -32.91 15.42 32.37
N GLY A 124 -32.07 16.32 31.86
CA GLY A 124 -32.49 17.60 31.31
C GLY A 124 -31.32 18.52 30.93
N PRO A 125 -31.61 19.72 30.42
CA PRO A 125 -30.62 20.73 30.07
C PRO A 125 -29.72 21.12 31.25
N ASN A 126 -28.55 21.68 30.96
CA ASN A 126 -27.56 22.10 31.96
C ASN A 126 -27.11 21.01 32.95
N LYS A 127 -26.99 19.76 32.50
CA LYS A 127 -26.50 18.63 33.30
C LYS A 127 -25.15 18.09 32.83
N ALA A 128 -24.90 18.14 31.53
CA ALA A 128 -23.60 17.90 30.93
C ALA A 128 -23.32 19.05 29.97
N TRP A 129 -22.06 19.49 29.90
CA TRP A 129 -21.63 20.51 28.95
C TRP A 129 -20.52 19.96 28.08
N VAL A 130 -20.63 20.17 26.76
CA VAL A 130 -19.58 19.87 25.79
C VAL A 130 -18.96 21.19 25.37
N ALA A 131 -17.64 21.27 25.46
CA ALA A 131 -16.87 22.39 24.99
C ALA A 131 -15.87 21.94 23.92
N ASP A 132 -15.69 22.77 22.90
CA ASP A 132 -14.65 22.59 21.90
C ASP A 132 -14.03 23.94 21.55
N ILE A 133 -12.76 23.91 21.11
CA ILE A 133 -12.06 25.09 20.62
C ILE A 133 -11.69 24.84 19.16
N THR A 134 -12.07 25.78 18.30
CA THR A 134 -11.70 25.76 16.88
C THR A 134 -10.91 27.01 16.50
N TYR A 135 -10.12 26.89 15.44
CA TYR A 135 -9.25 27.95 14.93
C TYR A 135 -9.81 28.45 13.60
N ILE A 136 -10.16 29.73 13.55
CA ILE A 136 -10.74 30.36 12.36
C ILE A 136 -9.67 31.24 11.72
N PRO A 137 -9.21 30.91 10.50
CA PRO A 137 -8.28 31.77 9.77
C PRO A 137 -9.00 33.01 9.24
N THR A 138 -8.38 34.18 9.40
CA THR A 138 -8.83 35.47 8.84
C THR A 138 -7.66 36.22 8.20
N ASP A 139 -7.96 37.29 7.45
CA ASP A 139 -6.94 38.15 6.83
C ASP A 139 -6.08 38.92 7.86
N GLU A 140 -6.56 39.03 9.10
CA GLU A 140 -5.87 39.70 10.20
C GLU A 140 -5.12 38.71 11.11
N GLY A 141 -5.28 37.40 10.89
CA GLY A 141 -4.62 36.34 11.67
C GLY A 141 -5.55 35.20 12.08
N TRP A 142 -5.19 34.49 13.14
CA TRP A 142 -6.00 33.38 13.67
C TRP A 142 -6.93 33.89 14.78
N LEU A 143 -8.22 33.63 14.64
CA LEU A 143 -9.18 33.73 15.73
C LEU A 143 -9.37 32.37 16.41
N TYR A 144 -9.59 32.40 17.72
CA TYR A 144 -9.80 31.23 18.55
C TYR A 144 -11.25 31.27 19.05
N LEU A 145 -12.08 30.34 18.59
CA LEU A 145 -13.48 30.24 18.99
C LEU A 145 -13.66 29.11 19.98
N ALA A 146 -14.16 29.41 21.17
CA ALA A 146 -14.60 28.43 22.16
C ALA A 146 -16.12 28.32 22.11
N GLY A 147 -16.63 27.15 21.74
CA GLY A 147 -18.06 26.83 21.79
C GLY A 147 -18.38 26.01 23.04
N ILE A 148 -19.46 26.35 23.74
CA ILE A 148 -19.97 25.59 24.89
C ILE A 148 -21.45 25.31 24.62
N LYS A 149 -21.85 24.05 24.80
CA LYS A 149 -23.23 23.60 24.62
C LYS A 149 -23.62 22.63 25.74
N ASP A 150 -24.89 22.67 26.14
CA ASP A 150 -25.51 21.73 27.08
C ASP A 150 -26.31 20.59 26.44
#